data_AF-A0A4P9Y5J4-F1
#
_entry.id   AF-A0A4P9Y5J4-F1
#
_cell.length_a   1.000
_cell.length_b   1.000
_cell.length_c   1.000
_cell.angle_alpha   90.00
_cell.angle_beta   90.00
_cell.angle_gamma   90.00
#
_symmetry.space_group_name_H-M   'P 1'
#
loop_
_entity.id
_entity.type
_entity.pdbx_description
1 polymer ?
#
loop_
_entity_poly.entity_id
_entity_poly.type
_entity_poly.pdbx_seq_one_letter_code
_entity_poly.pdbx_strand_id
1 'polypeptide(L)'
;MSPSPPHKPSKATQEGDEEKKTKKILTAVDEQKRQLERLMKDPSKLVHLPNATRAKRPPKMGEFQHNIQGSVAGAGSGEFHVYRAHRRREMTRINLMEEEARKQREEKEFQEKLASLRSEDESKTAKRRAKRQKRKHGAKKQNNEEAQEGSGVQDEAKSLKIGQDRVESEASDEISQPSAKAKVAKPNVMTIEE
;
A
#
# COMPACT_ATOMS: atom_id res chain seq x y z
N MET A 1 -41.07 -12.36 -49.91
CA MET A 1 -39.96 -13.21 -49.43
C MET A 1 -38.77 -13.05 -50.38
N SER A 2 -37.66 -12.49 -49.91
CA SER A 2 -36.39 -12.50 -50.64
C SER A 2 -35.65 -13.83 -50.38
N PRO A 3 -35.00 -14.44 -51.40
CA PRO A 3 -34.26 -15.68 -51.19
C PRO A 3 -32.89 -15.41 -50.55
N SER A 4 -32.54 -16.24 -49.56
CA SER A 4 -31.29 -16.20 -48.80
C SER A 4 -30.08 -16.67 -49.64
N PRO A 5 -28.87 -16.13 -49.47
CA PRO A 5 -27.70 -16.51 -50.26
C PRO A 5 -27.12 -17.89 -49.87
N PRO A 6 -26.49 -18.64 -50.80
CA PRO A 6 -25.98 -19.98 -50.52
C PRO A 6 -24.68 -19.97 -49.69
N HIS A 7 -24.59 -20.90 -48.73
CA HIS A 7 -23.42 -21.13 -47.88
C HIS A 7 -22.22 -21.71 -48.67
N LYS A 8 -21.02 -21.12 -48.48
CA LYS A 8 -19.74 -21.68 -48.94
C LYS A 8 -19.29 -22.85 -48.06
N PRO A 9 -18.73 -23.94 -48.63
CA PRO A 9 -18.13 -25.02 -47.84
C PRO A 9 -16.81 -24.58 -47.18
N SER A 10 -16.60 -25.04 -45.95
CA SER A 10 -15.45 -24.76 -45.10
C SER A 10 -14.15 -25.30 -45.71
N LYS A 11 -13.11 -24.47 -45.68
CA LYS A 11 -11.75 -24.79 -46.10
C LYS A 11 -11.14 -25.81 -45.14
N ALA A 12 -10.64 -26.91 -45.72
CA ALA A 12 -9.96 -28.00 -45.04
C ALA A 12 -8.81 -27.52 -44.15
N THR A 13 -8.78 -28.06 -42.93
CA THR A 13 -7.73 -27.92 -41.93
C THR A 13 -6.44 -28.53 -42.47
N GLN A 14 -5.41 -27.70 -42.70
CA GLN A 14 -4.04 -28.20 -42.85
C GLN A 14 -3.47 -28.39 -41.45
N GLU A 15 -3.26 -29.65 -41.07
CA GLU A 15 -2.55 -30.04 -39.86
C GLU A 15 -1.09 -29.63 -40.01
N GLY A 16 -0.68 -28.60 -39.28
CA GLY A 16 0.73 -28.25 -39.10
C GLY A 16 1.29 -29.00 -37.90
N ASP A 17 2.44 -29.65 -38.10
CA ASP A 17 3.22 -30.34 -37.08
C ASP A 17 3.54 -29.41 -35.89
N GLU A 18 2.72 -29.45 -34.84
CA GLU A 18 3.07 -28.86 -33.55
C GLU A 18 3.97 -29.83 -32.79
N GLU A 19 5.29 -29.66 -32.97
CA GLU A 19 6.31 -30.23 -32.10
C GLU A 19 5.97 -29.93 -30.64
N LYS A 20 5.58 -30.99 -29.91
CA LYS A 20 5.22 -30.94 -28.49
C LYS A 20 6.47 -30.56 -27.67
N LYS A 21 6.72 -29.26 -27.50
CA LYS A 21 7.76 -28.74 -26.60
C LYS A 21 7.44 -29.21 -25.18
N THR A 22 8.22 -30.17 -24.70
CA THR A 22 8.20 -30.61 -23.30
C THR A 22 8.34 -29.38 -22.41
N LYS A 23 7.33 -29.11 -21.58
CA LYS A 23 7.32 -27.94 -20.69
C LYS A 23 8.42 -28.11 -19.65
N LYS A 24 9.59 -27.53 -19.90
CA LYS A 24 10.66 -27.42 -18.90
C LYS A 24 10.12 -26.63 -17.72
N ILE A 25 10.37 -27.12 -16.50
CA ILE A 25 10.03 -26.39 -15.27
C ILE A 25 10.89 -25.13 -15.28
N LEU A 26 10.25 -23.99 -15.44
CA LEU A 26 10.94 -22.71 -15.64
C LEU A 26 11.29 -22.14 -14.27
N THR A 27 12.59 -21.93 -14.03
CA THR A 27 13.05 -21.27 -12.80
C THR A 27 12.79 -19.76 -12.92
N ALA A 28 12.71 -19.02 -11.80
CA ALA A 28 12.59 -17.56 -11.83
C ALA A 28 13.67 -16.88 -12.69
N VAL A 29 14.88 -17.44 -12.69
CA VAL A 29 15.99 -16.98 -13.53
C VAL A 29 15.73 -17.24 -15.02
N ASP A 30 15.11 -18.36 -15.37
CA ASP A 30 14.80 -18.71 -16.76
C ASP A 30 13.66 -17.84 -17.31
N GLU A 31 12.70 -17.45 -16.46
CA GLU A 31 11.67 -16.46 -16.80
C GLU A 31 12.26 -15.09 -17.12
N GLN A 32 13.20 -14.62 -16.28
CA GLN A 32 13.91 -13.36 -16.49
C GLN A 32 14.75 -13.41 -17.77
N LYS A 33 15.48 -14.50 -18.01
CA LYS A 33 16.24 -14.69 -19.26
C LYS A 33 15.35 -14.60 -20.48
N ARG A 34 14.20 -15.28 -20.49
CA ARG A 34 13.23 -15.22 -21.60
C ARG A 34 12.66 -13.81 -21.82
N GLN A 35 12.39 -13.07 -20.75
CA GLN A 35 11.95 -11.67 -20.83
C GLN A 35 13.05 -10.76 -21.40
N LEU A 36 14.30 -10.96 -20.96
CA LEU A 36 15.48 -10.24 -21.46
C LEU A 36 15.75 -10.55 -22.93
N GLU A 37 15.76 -11.82 -23.34
CA GLU A 37 15.91 -12.23 -24.74
C GLU A 37 14.85 -11.59 -25.63
N ARG A 38 13.60 -11.52 -25.15
CA ARG A 38 12.50 -10.84 -25.86
C ARG A 38 12.73 -9.33 -25.98
N LEU A 39 13.27 -8.69 -24.93
CA LEU A 39 13.53 -7.25 -24.90
C LEU A 39 14.74 -6.87 -25.77
N MET A 40 15.79 -7.71 -25.77
CA MET A 40 17.04 -7.51 -26.50
C MET A 40 16.94 -7.85 -27.98
N LYS A 41 15.89 -8.57 -28.41
CA LYS A 41 15.64 -8.84 -29.83
C LYS A 41 15.52 -7.57 -30.66
N ASP A 42 14.86 -6.54 -30.12
CA ASP A 42 14.67 -5.24 -30.76
C ASP A 42 15.01 -4.09 -29.78
N PRO A 43 16.31 -3.72 -29.64
CA PRO A 43 16.74 -2.74 -28.63
C PRO A 43 16.30 -1.29 -28.94
N SER A 44 15.82 -1.00 -30.15
CA SER A 44 15.28 0.32 -30.53
C SER A 44 13.85 0.56 -30.07
N LYS A 45 13.13 -0.48 -29.63
CA LYS A 45 11.73 -0.38 -29.18
C LYS A 45 11.67 0.15 -27.74
N LEU A 46 10.95 1.26 -27.53
CA LEU A 46 10.75 1.78 -26.17
C LEU A 46 10.02 0.76 -25.29
N VAL A 47 10.56 0.56 -24.09
CA VAL A 47 9.98 -0.33 -23.09
C VAL A 47 8.73 0.32 -22.49
N HIS A 48 7.61 -0.40 -22.48
CA HIS A 48 6.40 0.06 -21.81
C HIS A 48 6.49 -0.22 -20.31
N LEU A 49 6.73 0.83 -19.51
CA LEU A 49 6.53 0.77 -18.07
C LEU A 49 5.07 1.08 -17.75
N PRO A 50 4.39 0.27 -16.93
CA PRO A 50 3.03 0.59 -16.52
C PRO A 50 3.05 1.86 -15.69
N ASN A 51 2.25 2.84 -16.10
CA ASN A 51 2.01 4.04 -15.29
C ASN A 51 1.23 3.68 -14.03
N ALA A 52 1.34 4.51 -12.99
CA ALA A 52 0.60 4.34 -11.75
C ALA A 52 -0.90 4.14 -12.02
N THR A 53 -1.49 3.13 -11.38
CA THR A 53 -2.90 2.82 -11.52
C THR A 53 -3.74 3.98 -11.00
N ARG A 54 -4.58 4.56 -11.86
CA ARG A 54 -5.49 5.65 -11.45
C ARG A 54 -6.57 5.10 -10.53
N ALA A 55 -6.91 5.85 -9.49
CA ALA A 55 -8.04 5.53 -8.62
C ALA A 55 -9.35 5.44 -9.43
N LYS A 56 -10.20 4.49 -9.08
CA LYS A 56 -11.53 4.33 -9.69
C LYS A 56 -12.38 5.53 -9.28
N ARG A 57 -12.80 6.34 -10.26
CA ARG A 57 -13.69 7.49 -10.03
C ARG A 57 -15.09 7.18 -10.55
N PRO A 58 -16.14 7.64 -9.86
CA PRO A 58 -17.48 7.55 -10.42
C PRO A 58 -17.54 8.33 -11.76
N PRO A 59 -18.30 7.85 -12.75
CA PRO A 59 -18.43 8.55 -14.02
C PRO A 59 -19.09 9.91 -13.79
N LYS A 60 -18.51 10.98 -14.40
CA LYS A 60 -19.11 12.31 -14.36
C LYS A 60 -20.44 12.26 -15.13
N MET A 61 -21.52 12.75 -14.51
CA MET A 61 -22.80 12.90 -15.20
C MET A 61 -22.69 14.04 -16.22
N GLY A 62 -23.31 13.85 -17.39
CA GLY A 62 -23.42 14.92 -18.38
C GLY A 62 -24.24 16.09 -17.83
N GLU A 63 -23.89 17.31 -18.22
CA GLU A 63 -24.52 18.54 -17.72
C GLU A 63 -25.96 18.68 -18.21
N PHE A 64 -26.26 18.19 -19.41
CA PHE A 64 -27.59 18.23 -19.99
C PHE A 64 -28.09 16.83 -20.31
N GLN A 65 -29.33 16.54 -19.94
CA GLN A 65 -30.04 15.33 -20.33
C GLN A 65 -31.03 15.71 -21.42
N HIS A 66 -30.78 15.26 -22.65
CA HIS A 66 -31.58 15.63 -23.81
C HIS A 66 -32.91 14.86 -23.92
N ASN A 67 -33.09 13.77 -23.16
CA ASN A 67 -34.22 12.84 -23.28
C ASN A 67 -35.18 12.93 -22.08
N ILE A 68 -35.47 14.13 -21.59
CA ILE A 68 -36.43 14.31 -20.49
C ILE A 68 -37.83 14.39 -21.10
N GLN A 69 -38.64 13.33 -20.92
CA GLN A 69 -40.06 13.38 -21.25
C GLN A 69 -40.82 14.18 -20.18
N GLY A 70 -41.91 14.85 -20.56
CA GLY A 70 -42.61 15.80 -19.69
C GLY A 70 -43.09 15.19 -18.36
N SER A 71 -43.17 15.99 -17.30
CA SER A 71 -43.41 15.54 -15.92
C SER A 71 -44.77 14.85 -15.69
N VAL A 72 -45.70 14.95 -16.63
CA VAL A 72 -47.04 14.32 -16.58
C VAL A 72 -47.13 13.13 -17.55
N ALA A 73 -46.09 12.85 -18.34
CA ALA A 73 -46.06 11.69 -19.21
C ALA A 73 -46.07 10.40 -18.37
N GLY A 74 -46.86 9.41 -18.79
CA GLY A 74 -46.89 8.09 -18.13
C GLY A 74 -45.55 7.34 -18.25
N ALA A 75 -45.38 6.29 -17.45
CA ALA A 75 -44.17 5.48 -17.48
C ALA A 75 -43.99 4.81 -18.86
N GLY A 76 -42.96 5.22 -19.59
CA GLY A 76 -42.58 4.61 -20.87
C GLY A 76 -41.90 3.25 -20.67
N SER A 77 -41.89 2.43 -21.73
CA SER A 77 -41.28 1.08 -21.70
C SER A 77 -39.76 1.08 -21.43
N GLY A 78 -39.08 2.19 -21.67
CA GLY A 78 -37.65 2.37 -21.40
C GLY A 78 -37.31 2.85 -20.00
N GLU A 79 -38.27 3.36 -19.23
CA GLU A 79 -38.03 4.06 -17.96
C GLU A 79 -37.43 3.12 -16.90
N PHE A 80 -37.86 1.86 -16.88
CA PHE A 80 -37.31 0.84 -15.99
C PHE A 80 -35.80 0.67 -16.17
N HIS A 81 -35.31 0.67 -17.42
CA HIS A 81 -33.89 0.51 -17.70
C HIS A 81 -33.08 1.77 -17.37
N VAL A 82 -33.68 2.95 -17.56
CA VAL A 82 -33.09 4.22 -17.12
C VAL A 82 -32.89 4.22 -15.61
N TYR A 83 -33.93 3.88 -14.84
CA TYR A 83 -33.86 3.76 -13.39
C TYR A 83 -32.79 2.76 -12.94
N ARG A 84 -32.78 1.54 -13.53
CA ARG A 84 -31.80 0.51 -13.20
C ARG A 84 -30.36 0.99 -13.44
N ALA A 85 -30.11 1.67 -14.55
CA ALA A 85 -28.80 2.22 -14.88
C ALA A 85 -28.41 3.38 -13.95
N HIS A 86 -29.36 4.23 -13.56
CA HIS A 86 -29.14 5.32 -12.61
C HIS A 86 -28.85 4.79 -11.20
N ARG A 87 -29.69 3.88 -10.69
CA ARG A 87 -29.51 3.22 -9.38
C ARG A 87 -28.16 2.51 -9.31
N ARG A 88 -27.76 1.77 -10.35
CA ARG A 88 -26.44 1.12 -10.38
C ARG A 88 -25.30 2.14 -10.30
N ARG A 89 -25.36 3.21 -11.11
CA ARG A 89 -24.35 4.29 -11.06
C ARG A 89 -24.29 4.92 -9.68
N GLU A 90 -25.43 5.19 -9.09
CA GLU A 90 -25.51 5.84 -7.78
C GLU A 90 -24.98 4.93 -6.65
N MET A 91 -25.35 3.65 -6.63
CA MET A 91 -24.81 2.71 -5.65
C MET A 91 -23.30 2.54 -5.81
N THR A 92 -22.79 2.44 -7.05
CA THR A 92 -21.34 2.38 -7.26
C THR A 92 -20.62 3.65 -6.81
N ARG A 93 -21.26 4.82 -6.97
CA ARG A 93 -20.73 6.11 -6.53
C ARG A 93 -20.67 6.19 -5.01
N ILE A 94 -21.75 5.82 -4.33
CA ILE A 94 -21.85 5.81 -2.86
C ILE A 94 -20.81 4.84 -2.29
N ASN A 95 -20.75 3.61 -2.79
CA ASN A 95 -19.78 2.61 -2.32
C ASN A 95 -18.33 3.09 -2.49
N LEU A 96 -17.98 3.70 -3.63
CA LEU A 96 -16.63 4.27 -3.81
C LEU A 96 -16.33 5.39 -2.82
N MET A 97 -17.29 6.28 -2.57
CA MET A 97 -17.13 7.37 -1.60
C MET A 97 -16.96 6.84 -0.17
N GLU A 98 -17.73 5.82 0.21
CA GLU A 98 -17.60 5.16 1.52
C GLU A 98 -16.26 4.43 1.67
N GLU A 99 -15.81 3.71 0.64
CA GLU A 99 -14.50 3.06 0.61
C GLU A 99 -13.35 4.07 0.73
N GLU A 100 -13.43 5.19 0.01
CA GLU A 100 -12.45 6.27 0.09
C GLU A 100 -12.43 6.90 1.48
N ALA A 101 -13.60 7.21 2.05
CA ALA A 101 -13.71 7.77 3.40
C ALA A 101 -13.13 6.82 4.46
N ARG A 102 -13.40 5.51 4.32
CA ARG A 102 -12.83 4.48 5.20
C ARG A 102 -11.31 4.43 5.09
N LYS A 103 -10.76 4.36 3.88
CA LYS A 103 -9.30 4.35 3.66
C LYS A 103 -8.62 5.60 4.22
N GLN A 104 -9.23 6.77 4.03
CA GLN A 104 -8.69 8.02 4.56
C GLN A 104 -8.67 8.04 6.09
N ARG A 105 -9.67 7.47 6.77
CA ARG A 105 -9.67 7.34 8.23
C ARG A 105 -8.56 6.40 8.71
N GLU A 106 -8.49 5.21 8.12
CA GLU A 106 -7.46 4.20 8.44
C GLU A 106 -6.04 4.75 8.19
N GLU A 107 -5.84 5.50 7.11
CA GLU A 107 -4.55 6.11 6.79
C GLU A 107 -4.18 7.25 7.75
N LYS A 108 -5.13 8.08 8.16
CA LYS A 108 -4.89 9.11 9.18
C LYS A 108 -4.48 8.50 10.52
N GLU A 109 -5.24 7.50 10.99
CA GLU A 109 -4.94 6.78 12.23
C GLU A 109 -3.55 6.13 12.17
N PHE A 110 -3.20 5.54 11.03
CA PHE A 110 -1.89 4.94 10.82
C PHE A 110 -0.76 5.98 10.83
N GLN A 111 -0.95 7.11 10.15
CA GLN A 111 0.04 8.19 10.12
C GLN A 111 0.24 8.83 11.50
N GLU A 112 -0.85 9.05 12.25
CA GLU A 112 -0.80 9.54 13.63
C GLU A 112 -0.02 8.58 14.54
N LYS A 113 -0.30 7.27 14.44
CA LYS A 113 0.44 6.25 15.19
C LYS A 113 1.91 6.17 14.81
N LEU A 114 2.25 6.30 13.52
CA LEU A 114 3.64 6.36 13.09
C LEU A 114 4.35 7.61 13.62
N ALA A 115 3.67 8.76 13.62
CA ALA A 115 4.23 10.01 14.13
C ALA A 115 4.47 9.95 15.64
N SER A 116 3.55 9.38 16.42
CA SER A 116 3.73 9.22 17.86
C SER A 116 4.93 8.33 18.18
N LEU A 117 5.00 7.14 17.56
CA LEU A 117 6.13 6.20 17.73
C LEU A 117 7.46 6.86 17.35
N ARG A 118 7.49 7.58 16.23
CA ARG A 118 8.69 8.31 15.80
C ARG A 118 9.11 9.37 16.80
N SER A 119 8.16 10.15 17.34
CA SER A 119 8.47 11.18 18.34
C SER A 119 8.99 10.58 19.66
N GLU A 120 8.45 9.43 20.08
CA GLU A 120 8.91 8.71 21.26
C GLU A 120 10.34 8.19 21.07
N ASP A 121 10.63 7.57 19.92
CA ASP A 121 11.97 7.10 19.58
C ASP A 121 12.98 8.24 19.46
N GLU A 122 12.58 9.37 18.87
CA GLU A 122 13.39 10.58 18.78
C GLU A 122 13.67 11.15 20.17
N SER A 123 12.69 11.19 21.08
CA SER A 123 12.88 11.67 22.46
C SER A 123 13.83 10.77 23.27
N LYS A 124 13.65 9.43 23.17
CA LYS A 124 14.52 8.43 23.81
C LYS A 124 15.95 8.54 23.27
N THR A 125 16.09 8.68 21.95
CA THR A 125 17.38 8.83 21.27
C THR A 125 18.05 10.16 21.59
N ALA A 126 17.30 11.26 21.65
CA ALA A 126 17.80 12.59 22.02
C ALA A 126 18.30 12.61 23.46
N LYS A 127 17.55 12.05 24.43
CA LYS A 127 17.98 11.92 25.83
C LYS A 127 19.29 11.14 25.94
N ARG A 128 19.41 10.00 25.24
CA ARG A 128 20.65 9.19 25.21
C ARG A 128 21.80 9.92 24.53
N ARG A 129 21.55 10.62 23.41
CA ARG A 129 22.55 11.43 22.70
C ARG A 129 23.05 12.58 23.57
N ALA A 130 22.17 13.30 24.27
CA ALA A 130 22.53 14.36 25.20
C ALA A 130 23.41 13.85 26.35
N LYS A 131 23.08 12.68 26.95
CA LYS A 131 23.93 12.04 27.97
C LYS A 131 25.33 11.73 27.43
N ARG A 132 25.45 11.17 26.22
CA ARG A 132 26.75 10.89 25.59
C ARG A 132 27.54 12.17 25.30
N GLN A 133 26.90 13.22 24.80
CA GLN A 133 27.58 14.49 24.54
C GLN A 133 28.09 15.13 25.84
N LYS A 134 27.29 15.15 26.92
CA LYS A 134 27.76 15.61 28.23
C LYS A 134 29.00 14.85 28.71
N ARG A 135 29.00 13.52 28.61
CA ARG A 135 30.19 12.69 28.94
C ARG A 135 31.39 13.01 28.05
N LYS A 136 31.19 13.18 26.75
CA LYS A 136 32.25 13.54 25.80
C LYS A 136 32.85 14.92 26.09
N HIS A 137 32.02 15.92 26.40
CA HIS A 137 32.47 17.25 26.77
C HIS A 137 33.18 17.25 28.14
N GLY A 138 32.69 16.48 29.11
CA GLY A 138 33.34 16.30 30.42
C GLY A 138 34.73 15.66 30.29
N ALA A 139 34.84 14.54 29.57
CA ALA A 139 36.13 13.88 29.34
C ALA A 139 37.12 14.76 28.55
N LYS A 140 36.64 15.54 27.59
CA LYS A 140 37.48 16.52 26.88
C LYS A 140 38.00 17.63 27.79
N LYS A 141 37.19 18.11 28.74
CA LYS A 141 37.63 19.12 29.72
C LYS A 141 38.68 18.54 30.65
N GLN A 142 38.44 17.37 31.21
CA GLN A 142 39.39 16.65 32.08
C GLN A 142 40.72 16.40 31.37
N ASN A 143 40.71 15.88 30.14
CA ASN A 143 41.94 15.67 29.38
C ASN A 143 42.69 16.97 29.05
N ASN A 144 42.00 18.11 28.92
CA ASN A 144 42.62 19.40 28.62
C ASN A 144 43.19 20.07 29.87
N GLU A 145 42.51 19.90 31.02
CA GLU A 145 43.00 20.30 32.34
C GLU A 145 44.22 19.46 32.75
N GLU A 146 44.17 18.13 32.58
CA GLU A 146 45.31 17.23 32.81
C GLU A 146 46.47 17.50 31.84
N ALA A 147 46.21 17.90 30.58
CA ALA A 147 47.25 18.31 29.65
C ALA A 147 47.87 19.68 29.97
N GLN A 148 47.18 20.55 30.71
CA GLN A 148 47.71 21.83 31.18
C GLN A 148 48.45 21.70 32.52
N GLU A 149 48.03 20.78 33.40
CA GLU A 149 48.69 20.55 34.71
C GLU A 149 49.80 19.48 34.65
N GLY A 150 49.85 18.66 33.59
CA GLY A 150 50.76 17.52 33.46
C GLY A 150 51.95 17.73 32.51
N SER A 151 52.85 18.68 32.81
CA SER A 151 54.26 18.63 32.35
C SER A 151 55.17 17.97 33.40
N GLY A 152 54.68 16.93 34.08
CA GLY A 152 55.40 16.26 35.17
C GLY A 152 54.85 14.89 35.51
N VAL A 153 55.45 13.88 34.89
CA VAL A 153 55.66 12.48 35.33
C VAL A 153 54.72 11.90 36.41
N GLN A 154 53.94 10.87 36.06
CA GLN A 154 54.05 9.49 36.57
C GLN A 154 52.74 8.74 36.29
N ASP A 155 52.81 7.83 35.33
CA ASP A 155 51.86 6.74 35.12
C ASP A 155 51.87 5.82 36.33
N GLU A 156 50.70 5.59 36.93
CA GLU A 156 50.19 4.30 37.39
C GLU A 156 48.96 4.52 38.29
N ALA A 157 47.93 3.69 38.08
CA ALA A 157 46.74 3.56 38.92
C ALA A 157 45.74 4.72 39.02
N LYS A 158 44.90 4.92 37.99
CA LYS A 158 43.53 5.51 38.06
C LYS A 158 42.86 5.26 36.70
N SER A 159 41.89 4.39 36.50
CA SER A 159 40.57 4.43 37.13
C SER A 159 39.66 3.37 36.50
N LEU A 160 39.64 2.16 37.07
CA LEU A 160 38.47 1.29 37.00
C LEU A 160 37.39 1.83 37.95
N LYS A 161 36.80 2.98 37.60
CA LYS A 161 35.57 3.50 38.21
C LYS A 161 34.59 3.86 37.11
N ILE A 162 34.21 2.85 36.32
CA ILE A 162 32.96 2.88 35.55
C ILE A 162 31.85 2.61 36.58
N GLY A 163 31.57 3.64 37.39
CA GLY A 163 30.53 3.64 38.39
C GLY A 163 29.17 3.50 37.73
N GLN A 164 28.55 2.36 38.02
CA GLN A 164 27.13 2.18 38.31
C GLN A 164 26.31 3.48 38.30
N ASP A 165 25.65 3.74 37.18
CA ASP A 165 24.35 4.42 37.15
C ASP A 165 23.45 3.57 36.23
N ARG A 166 23.18 2.36 36.74
CA ARG A 166 22.12 1.47 36.26
C ARG A 166 20.98 1.64 37.25
N VAL A 167 19.75 1.74 36.72
CA VAL A 167 18.47 1.89 37.46
C VAL A 167 18.21 3.38 37.78
N GLU A 168 17.19 4.09 37.29
CA GLU A 168 15.77 3.76 37.10
C GLU A 168 15.13 4.81 36.16
N SER A 169 14.39 4.38 35.13
CA SER A 169 13.26 5.15 34.59
C SER A 169 12.36 4.18 33.81
N GLU A 170 11.55 3.49 34.61
CA GLU A 170 10.20 2.98 34.30
C GLU A 170 10.06 2.03 33.11
N ALA A 171 10.05 0.75 33.46
CA ALA A 171 9.34 -0.29 32.74
C ALA A 171 7.86 -0.19 33.09
N SER A 172 7.06 0.32 32.17
CA SER A 172 5.63 0.04 32.08
C SER A 172 5.20 0.30 30.64
N ASP A 173 5.51 -0.65 29.77
CA ASP A 173 4.72 -0.89 28.57
C ASP A 173 4.49 -2.40 28.52
N GLU A 174 3.29 -2.78 28.96
CA GLU A 174 2.76 -4.12 28.80
C GLU A 174 2.83 -4.54 27.33
N ILE A 175 3.46 -5.69 27.11
CA ILE A 175 3.35 -6.42 25.86
C ILE A 175 1.90 -6.93 25.77
N SER A 176 1.03 -6.15 25.14
CA SER A 176 -0.30 -6.60 24.74
C SER A 176 -0.14 -7.62 23.60
N GLN A 177 -0.19 -8.90 23.95
CA GLN A 177 -0.30 -9.97 22.96
C GLN A 177 -1.66 -9.90 22.26
N PRO A 178 -1.75 -9.96 20.92
CA PRO A 178 -3.02 -10.16 20.26
C PRO A 178 -3.45 -11.62 20.43
N SER A 179 -4.39 -11.86 21.34
CA SER A 179 -5.05 -13.14 21.50
C SER A 179 -5.92 -13.45 20.29
N ALA A 180 -5.84 -14.71 19.86
CA ALA A 180 -6.54 -15.25 18.72
C ALA A 180 -8.06 -15.38 18.97
N LYS A 181 -8.82 -15.26 17.85
CA LYS A 181 -10.22 -15.71 17.62
C LYS A 181 -11.35 -14.80 18.13
N ALA A 182 -11.62 -13.72 17.39
CA ALA A 182 -12.97 -13.17 17.30
C ALA A 182 -13.74 -13.89 16.18
N LYS A 183 -14.77 -14.67 16.55
CA LYS A 183 -15.77 -15.19 15.61
C LYS A 183 -16.50 -14.00 15.00
N VAL A 184 -16.49 -13.90 13.67
CA VAL A 184 -17.27 -12.93 12.90
C VAL A 184 -18.76 -13.20 13.15
N ALA A 185 -19.40 -12.36 13.96
CA ALA A 185 -20.85 -12.30 14.05
C ALA A 185 -21.41 -11.70 12.76
N LYS A 186 -22.25 -12.46 12.06
CA LYS A 186 -22.96 -12.00 10.87
C LYS A 186 -23.89 -10.85 11.25
N PRO A 187 -23.95 -9.74 10.49
CA PRO A 187 -24.92 -8.69 10.77
C PRO A 187 -26.34 -9.21 10.54
N ASN A 188 -27.20 -8.90 11.50
CA ASN A 188 -28.62 -9.24 11.51
C ASN A 188 -29.30 -8.58 10.29
N VAL A 189 -29.77 -9.39 9.34
CA VAL A 189 -30.60 -8.93 8.23
C VAL A 189 -31.97 -8.63 8.83
N MET A 190 -32.31 -7.35 9.04
CA MET A 190 -33.69 -6.95 9.30
C MET A 190 -34.50 -7.21 8.03
N THR A 191 -35.20 -8.34 8.01
CA THR A 191 -36.33 -8.59 7.12
C THR A 191 -37.44 -7.60 7.48
N ILE A 192 -37.70 -6.66 6.56
CA ILE A 192 -38.92 -5.87 6.57
C ILE A 192 -39.94 -6.70 5.81
N GLU A 193 -40.90 -7.28 6.55
CA GLU A 193 -42.08 -7.93 5.99
C GLU A 193 -43.00 -6.86 5.37
N GLU A 194 -43.49 -7.12 4.17
CA GLU A 194 -44.70 -6.48 3.60
C GLU A 194 -45.96 -7.17 4.13
#